data_AF-M3B7P5-F1
#
_entry.id   AF-M3B7P5-F1
#
_cell.length_a   1.000
_cell.length_b   1.000
_cell.length_c   1.000
_cell.angle_alpha   90.00
_cell.angle_beta   90.00
_cell.angle_gamma   90.00
#
_symmetry.space_group_name_H-M   'P 1'
#
loop_
_entity.id
_entity.type
_entity.pdbx_description
1 polymer ?
#
loop_
_entity_poly.entity_id
_entity_poly.type
_entity_poly.pdbx_seq_one_letter_code
_entity_poly.pdbx_strand_id
1 'polypeptide(L)'
;MRAQSRPGYTAPAQQRYIRLTSCPDVLVIQLTRTALDLYGNEFKVMTDHDFPEILDLSEYLADPTAQVRYRFSGMVAHHGNEIGAGHYIAGVRGAVEGSGFRLINDSRKVVSTNNFADIQQPIWDKKDRFQPYVLYYTKIRGKK
;
A
#
# COMPACT_ATOMS: atom_id res chain seq x y z
N MET A 1 34.44 28.19 12.72
CA MET A 1 33.56 28.82 13.75
C MET A 1 32.69 27.74 14.38
N ARG A 2 32.95 27.36 15.63
CA ARG A 2 32.07 26.45 16.40
C ARG A 2 30.94 27.29 17.02
N ALA A 3 29.69 26.95 16.73
CA ALA A 3 28.55 27.53 17.44
C ALA A 3 28.64 27.13 18.92
N GLN A 4 28.80 28.11 19.80
CA GLN A 4 28.69 27.89 21.25
C GLN A 4 27.21 27.72 21.59
N SER A 5 26.85 26.54 22.08
CA SER A 5 25.52 26.29 22.64
C SER A 5 25.35 27.08 23.94
N ARG A 6 24.33 27.95 24.01
CA ARG A 6 23.98 28.72 25.22
C ARG A 6 23.52 27.77 26.35
N PRO A 7 24.08 27.86 27.57
CA PRO A 7 23.59 27.08 28.71
C PRO A 7 22.20 27.59 29.12
N GLY A 8 21.23 26.68 29.27
CA GLY A 8 19.89 26.98 29.81
C GLY A 8 18.76 27.16 28.80
N TYR A 9 19.00 26.98 27.49
CA TYR A 9 17.93 26.97 26.48
C TYR A 9 17.63 25.56 26.01
N THR A 10 16.58 24.95 26.57
CA THR A 10 15.96 23.75 26.00
C THR A 10 14.94 24.20 24.97
N ALA A 11 15.16 23.87 23.69
CA ALA A 11 14.14 24.13 22.67
C ALA A 11 12.85 23.40 23.07
N PRO A 12 11.67 24.05 23.00
CA PRO A 12 10.42 23.39 23.32
C PRO A 12 10.22 22.20 22.36
N ALA A 13 9.75 21.08 22.90
CA ALA A 13 9.37 19.94 22.07
C ALA A 13 8.30 20.39 21.08
N GLN A 14 8.58 20.27 19.78
CA GLN A 14 7.63 20.57 18.72
C GLN A 14 7.09 19.26 18.14
N GLN A 15 5.79 19.21 17.93
CA GLN A 15 5.12 18.10 17.27
C GLN A 15 4.56 18.56 15.93
N ARG A 16 4.83 17.80 14.87
CA ARG A 16 4.28 18.02 13.53
C ARG A 16 3.29 16.92 13.20
N TYR A 17 2.12 17.30 12.72
CA TYR A 17 1.10 16.37 12.24
C TYR A 17 0.67 16.73 10.81
N ILE A 18 0.13 15.75 10.09
CA ILE A 18 -0.45 15.89 8.76
C ILE A 18 -1.88 15.38 8.83
N ARG A 19 -2.82 16.12 8.24
CA ARG A 19 -4.25 15.76 8.16
C ARG A 19 -4.70 15.80 6.71
N LEU A 20 -5.59 14.89 6.35
CA LEU A 20 -6.20 14.82 5.04
C LEU A 20 -7.35 15.84 4.95
N THR A 21 -7.24 16.82 4.06
CA THR A 21 -8.29 17.84 3.84
C THR A 21 -9.31 17.42 2.78
N SER A 22 -8.90 16.51 1.89
CA SER A 22 -9.75 15.92 0.87
C SER A 22 -9.23 14.54 0.52
N CYS A 23 -10.07 13.70 -0.10
CA CYS A 23 -9.66 12.37 -0.55
C CYS A 23 -10.20 12.10 -1.97
N PRO A 24 -9.42 11.48 -2.88
CA PRO A 24 -9.82 11.26 -4.27
C PRO A 24 -10.85 10.12 -4.41
N ASP A 25 -11.57 10.00 -5.52
CA ASP A 25 -12.47 8.85 -5.73
C ASP A 25 -11.72 7.53 -5.94
N VAL A 26 -10.55 7.60 -6.57
CA VAL A 26 -9.59 6.49 -6.67
C VAL A 26 -8.33 6.88 -5.91
N LEU A 27 -7.99 6.09 -4.91
CA LEU A 27 -6.77 6.24 -4.11
C LEU A 27 -5.73 5.23 -4.59
N VAL A 28 -4.56 5.74 -4.95
CA VAL A 28 -3.39 4.94 -5.33
C VAL A 28 -2.37 5.03 -4.21
N ILE A 29 -1.95 3.88 -3.67
CA ILE A 29 -0.94 3.79 -2.61
C ILE A 29 0.23 3.00 -3.14
N GLN A 30 1.39 3.66 -3.26
CA GLN A 30 2.65 2.98 -3.56
C GLN A 30 3.32 2.58 -2.26
N LEU A 31 3.52 1.28 -2.05
CA LEU A 31 4.26 0.76 -0.92
C LEU A 31 5.76 0.96 -1.17
N THR A 32 6.45 1.60 -0.24
CA THR A 32 7.90 1.80 -0.32
C THR A 32 8.60 0.46 -0.14
N ARG A 33 9.01 -0.15 -1.26
CA ARG A 33 9.72 -1.43 -1.31
C ARG A 33 11.24 -1.26 -1.43
N THR A 34 11.76 -0.05 -1.26
CA THR A 34 13.19 0.26 -1.30
C THR A 34 13.65 0.74 0.06
N ALA A 35 14.76 0.20 0.56
CA ALA A 35 15.41 0.64 1.78
C ALA A 35 16.93 0.64 1.59
N LEU A 36 17.64 1.33 2.49
CA LEU A 36 19.10 1.34 2.55
C LEU A 36 19.56 0.46 3.71
N ASP A 37 20.59 -0.34 3.49
CA ASP A 37 21.27 -1.05 4.58
C ASP A 37 22.17 -0.10 5.39
N LEU A 38 22.84 -0.63 6.42
CA LEU A 38 23.74 0.16 7.28
C LEU A 38 24.96 0.75 6.54
N TYR A 39 25.25 0.24 5.34
CA TYR A 39 26.36 0.67 4.49
C TYR A 39 25.91 1.60 3.35
N GLY A 40 24.61 1.89 3.25
CA GLY A 40 24.03 2.73 2.22
C GLY A 40 23.75 2.02 0.90
N ASN A 41 23.75 0.67 0.87
CA ASN A 41 23.33 -0.08 -0.31
C ASN A 41 21.79 -0.17 -0.36
N GLU A 42 21.21 0.08 -1.54
CA GLU A 42 19.78 -0.12 -1.77
C GLU A 42 19.42 -1.60 -1.84
N PHE A 43 18.33 -1.99 -1.20
CA PHE A 43 17.76 -3.33 -1.31
C PHE A 43 16.23 -3.31 -1.35
N LYS A 44 15.64 -4.38 -1.88
CA LYS A 44 14.19 -4.57 -1.93
C LYS A 44 13.66 -5.09 -0.59
N VAL A 45 12.65 -4.43 -0.04
CA VAL A 45 11.95 -4.86 1.17
C VAL A 45 10.97 -6.00 0.83
N MET A 46 11.36 -7.23 1.16
CA MET A 46 10.61 -8.45 0.84
C MET A 46 9.54 -8.83 1.87
N THR A 47 9.50 -8.15 3.02
CA THR A 47 8.58 -8.45 4.13
C THR A 47 7.12 -8.35 3.70
N ASP A 48 6.30 -9.29 4.14
CA ASP A 48 4.85 -9.23 3.93
C ASP A 48 4.27 -7.94 4.55
N HIS A 49 3.28 -7.38 3.87
CA HIS A 49 2.58 -6.19 4.32
C HIS A 49 1.09 -6.45 4.27
N ASP A 50 0.47 -6.39 5.44
CA ASP A 50 -0.98 -6.45 5.54
C ASP A 50 -1.55 -5.09 5.14
N PHE A 51 -2.53 -5.12 4.25
CA PHE A 51 -3.38 -3.97 3.94
C PHE A 51 -4.84 -4.45 3.98
N PRO A 52 -5.79 -3.64 4.45
CA PRO A 52 -7.17 -4.10 4.63
C PRO A 52 -7.97 -4.08 3.33
N GLU A 53 -8.99 -4.94 3.19
CA GLU A 53 -9.95 -4.84 2.07
C GLU A 53 -10.77 -3.54 2.18
N ILE A 54 -11.13 -3.14 3.40
CA ILE A 54 -11.79 -1.87 3.70
C ILE A 54 -10.81 -0.96 4.44
N LEU A 55 -10.37 0.10 3.77
CA LEU A 55 -9.48 1.10 4.36
C LEU A 55 -10.30 2.27 4.89
N ASP A 56 -10.34 2.43 6.21
CA ASP A 56 -10.97 3.57 6.87
C ASP A 56 -9.94 4.67 7.10
N LEU A 57 -10.17 5.85 6.53
CA LEU A 57 -9.31 7.01 6.68
C LEU A 57 -9.90 8.09 7.60
N SER A 58 -11.05 7.83 8.23
CA SER A 58 -11.83 8.85 8.96
C SER A 58 -11.02 9.50 10.08
N GLU A 59 -10.18 8.75 10.79
CA GLU A 59 -9.34 9.28 11.88
C GLU A 59 -8.23 10.24 11.42
N TYR A 60 -7.84 10.18 10.13
CA TYR A 60 -6.76 10.98 9.55
C TYR A 60 -7.27 12.27 8.89
N LEU A 61 -8.58 12.47 8.81
CA LEU A 61 -9.20 13.65 8.22
C LEU A 61 -8.98 14.89 9.09
N ALA A 62 -8.97 16.06 8.45
CA ALA A 62 -8.95 17.36 9.10
C ALA A 62 -10.32 17.70 9.71
N ASP A 63 -11.41 17.29 9.04
CA ASP A 63 -12.77 17.35 9.57
C ASP A 63 -13.08 16.05 10.35
N PRO A 64 -13.22 16.10 11.68
CA PRO A 64 -13.47 14.90 12.50
C PRO A 64 -14.87 14.32 12.33
N THR A 65 -15.78 15.02 11.67
CA THR A 65 -17.16 14.55 11.42
C THR A 65 -17.29 13.79 10.11
N ALA A 66 -16.34 13.99 9.19
CA ALA A 66 -16.33 13.33 7.91
C ALA A 66 -15.99 11.84 8.06
N GLN A 67 -16.63 11.01 7.24
CA GLN A 67 -16.34 9.57 7.17
C GLN A 67 -15.88 9.22 5.76
N VAL A 68 -14.67 8.70 5.65
CA VAL A 68 -14.09 8.30 4.36
C VAL A 68 -13.57 6.89 4.46
N ARG A 69 -14.25 5.98 3.75
CA ARG A 69 -13.83 4.59 3.59
C ARG A 69 -13.59 4.27 2.14
N TYR A 70 -12.59 3.45 1.89
CA TYR A 70 -12.27 2.90 0.60
C TYR A 70 -12.41 1.38 0.62
N ARG A 71 -12.70 0.81 -0.55
CA ARG A 71 -12.65 -0.62 -0.79
C ARG A 71 -11.52 -0.93 -1.76
N PHE A 72 -10.75 -1.96 -1.45
CA PHE A 72 -9.71 -2.47 -2.32
C PHE A 72 -10.28 -2.77 -3.71
N SER A 73 -9.59 -2.31 -4.75
CA SER A 73 -9.98 -2.49 -6.15
C SER A 73 -8.99 -3.35 -6.92
N GLY A 74 -7.72 -3.26 -6.58
CA GLY A 74 -6.67 -4.07 -7.17
C GLY A 74 -5.29 -3.71 -6.66
N MET A 75 -4.29 -4.43 -7.17
CA MET A 75 -2.88 -4.20 -6.91
C MET A 75 -2.02 -4.58 -8.10
N VAL A 76 -0.82 -4.00 -8.15
CA VAL A 76 0.33 -4.52 -8.90
C VAL A 76 1.31 -5.10 -7.90
N ALA A 77 1.75 -6.33 -8.15
CA ALA A 77 2.74 -7.01 -7.32
C ALA A 77 3.98 -7.37 -8.14
N HIS A 78 5.14 -7.35 -7.47
CA HIS A 78 6.44 -7.53 -8.08
C HIS A 78 7.16 -8.75 -7.50
N HIS A 79 7.62 -9.66 -8.36
CA HIS A 79 8.52 -10.77 -8.03
C HIS A 79 9.93 -10.46 -8.53
N GLY A 80 10.95 -10.81 -7.74
CA GLY A 80 12.36 -10.52 -8.04
C GLY A 80 13.05 -9.90 -6.84
N ASN A 81 14.38 -10.03 -6.77
CA ASN A 81 15.19 -9.57 -5.63
C ASN A 81 15.58 -8.10 -5.71
N GLU A 82 15.51 -7.51 -6.91
CA GLU A 82 15.87 -6.12 -7.16
C GLU A 82 14.61 -5.29 -7.42
N ILE A 83 14.70 -3.96 -7.33
CA ILE A 83 13.57 -3.07 -7.66
C ILE A 83 13.51 -2.79 -9.16
N GLY A 84 14.66 -2.78 -9.83
CA GLY A 84 14.77 -2.43 -11.26
C GLY A 84 14.50 -3.59 -12.22
N ALA A 85 14.40 -4.82 -11.71
CA ALA A 85 14.23 -6.02 -12.54
C ALA A 85 13.38 -7.08 -11.83
N GLY A 86 12.53 -7.75 -12.61
CA GLY A 86 11.70 -8.84 -12.13
C GLY A 86 10.43 -9.01 -12.95
N HIS A 87 9.42 -9.62 -12.34
CA HIS A 87 8.16 -9.96 -12.98
C HIS A 87 6.97 -9.33 -12.27
N TYR A 88 6.03 -8.79 -13.03
CA TYR A 88 4.86 -8.13 -12.48
C TYR A 88 3.58 -8.91 -12.75
N ILE A 89 2.70 -8.94 -11.77
CA ILE A 89 1.33 -9.44 -11.91
C ILE A 89 0.34 -8.40 -11.41
N ALA A 90 -0.91 -8.53 -11.83
CA ALA A 90 -2.01 -7.72 -11.33
C ALA A 90 -2.98 -8.58 -10.52
N GLY A 91 -3.39 -8.09 -9.35
CA GLY A 91 -4.53 -8.62 -8.61
C GLY A 91 -5.69 -7.65 -8.73
N VAL A 92 -6.88 -8.12 -9.11
CA VAL A 92 -8.06 -7.25 -9.28
C VAL A 92 -9.27 -7.83 -8.58
N ARG A 93 -10.07 -6.96 -7.97
CA ARG A 93 -11.41 -7.34 -7.50
C ARG A 93 -12.32 -7.53 -8.71
N GLY A 94 -13.16 -8.57 -8.68
CA GLY A 94 -14.16 -8.76 -9.71
C GLY A 94 -15.21 -7.63 -9.68
N ALA A 95 -15.69 -7.24 -10.87
CA ALA A 95 -16.59 -6.11 -11.04
C ALA A 95 -18.00 -6.35 -10.45
N VAL A 96 -18.40 -7.61 -10.34
CA VAL A 96 -19.68 -8.00 -9.72
C VAL A 96 -19.42 -8.28 -8.25
N GLU A 97 -20.26 -7.73 -7.36
CA GLU A 97 -20.14 -8.02 -5.93
C GLU A 97 -20.20 -9.54 -5.69
N GLY A 98 -19.28 -10.06 -4.88
CA GLY A 98 -19.16 -11.51 -4.63
C GLY A 98 -18.41 -12.30 -5.70
N SER A 99 -17.93 -11.68 -6.79
CA SER A 99 -17.12 -12.37 -7.81
C SER A 99 -15.64 -12.57 -7.42
N GLY A 100 -15.30 -12.31 -6.15
CA GLY A 100 -13.96 -12.53 -5.59
C GLY A 100 -12.89 -11.66 -6.22
N PHE A 101 -11.70 -12.24 -6.36
CA PHE A 101 -10.50 -11.62 -6.89
C PHE A 101 -9.87 -12.48 -7.98
N ARG A 102 -9.10 -11.84 -8.85
CA ARG A 102 -8.34 -12.48 -9.92
C ARG A 102 -6.90 -12.00 -9.91
N LEU A 103 -5.95 -12.93 -9.91
CA LEU A 103 -4.56 -12.68 -10.23
C LEU A 103 -4.33 -12.96 -11.72
N ILE A 104 -3.74 -11.99 -12.41
CA ILE A 104 -3.55 -11.99 -13.85
C ILE A 104 -2.06 -11.90 -14.13
N ASN A 105 -1.58 -12.82 -14.96
CA ASN A 105 -0.21 -12.89 -15.41
C ASN A 105 -0.16 -12.81 -16.95
N ASP A 106 0.94 -12.33 -17.52
CA ASP A 106 1.15 -12.12 -18.96
C ASP A 106 0.98 -13.39 -19.80
N SER A 107 1.22 -14.57 -19.21
CA SER A 107 0.98 -15.90 -19.77
C SER A 107 -0.49 -16.24 -20.08
N ARG A 108 -1.41 -15.27 -19.98
CA ARG A 108 -2.88 -15.41 -20.12
C ARG A 108 -3.54 -16.34 -19.09
N LYS A 109 -2.77 -16.80 -18.11
CA LYS A 109 -3.28 -17.54 -16.98
C LYS A 109 -3.94 -16.56 -16.01
N VAL A 110 -5.11 -16.95 -15.51
CA VAL A 110 -5.87 -16.22 -14.50
C VAL A 110 -6.13 -17.16 -13.34
N VAL A 111 -5.77 -16.73 -12.14
CA VAL A 111 -6.07 -17.47 -10.90
C VAL A 111 -7.16 -16.70 -10.17
N SER A 112 -8.28 -17.35 -9.91
CA SER A 112 -9.40 -16.77 -9.16
C SER A 112 -9.34 -17.22 -7.70
N THR A 113 -9.66 -16.31 -6.78
CA THR A 113 -9.75 -16.60 -5.35
C THR A 113 -10.84 -15.75 -4.70
N ASN A 114 -11.50 -16.29 -3.68
CA ASN A 114 -12.41 -15.53 -2.82
C ASN A 114 -11.74 -15.10 -1.51
N ASN A 115 -10.50 -15.54 -1.27
CA ASN A 115 -9.75 -15.22 -0.07
C ASN A 115 -8.88 -13.99 -0.30
N PHE A 116 -9.14 -12.93 0.47
CA PHE A 116 -8.35 -11.70 0.37
C PHE A 116 -6.89 -11.88 0.80
N ALA A 117 -6.58 -12.86 1.66
CA ALA A 117 -5.20 -13.15 2.06
C ALA A 117 -4.33 -13.60 0.86
N ASP A 118 -4.92 -14.28 -0.12
CA ASP A 118 -4.23 -14.67 -1.36
C ASP A 118 -3.87 -13.45 -2.24
N ILE A 119 -4.50 -12.30 -2.00
CA ILE A 119 -4.19 -11.02 -2.64
C ILE A 119 -3.17 -10.22 -1.84
N GLN A 120 -3.17 -10.34 -0.52
CA GLN A 120 -2.15 -9.75 0.35
C GLN A 120 -0.79 -10.44 0.15
N GLN A 121 -0.81 -11.76 -0.08
CA GLN A 121 0.38 -12.59 -0.24
C GLN A 121 0.26 -13.47 -1.49
N PRO A 122 0.28 -12.87 -2.70
CA PRO A 122 0.11 -13.60 -3.94
C PRO A 122 1.27 -14.57 -4.18
N ILE A 123 0.91 -15.83 -4.40
CA ILE A 123 1.83 -16.89 -4.81
C ILE A 123 1.41 -17.37 -6.20
N TRP A 124 2.33 -17.31 -7.14
CA TRP A 124 2.18 -17.90 -8.46
C TRP A 124 2.99 -19.20 -8.54
N ASP A 125 2.43 -20.22 -9.20
CA ASP A 125 3.08 -21.52 -9.47
C ASP A 125 3.93 -22.07 -8.28
N LYS A 126 3.32 -22.22 -7.10
CA LYS A 126 3.86 -22.78 -5.83
C LYS A 126 5.18 -22.20 -5.28
N LYS A 127 5.92 -21.40 -6.03
CA LYS A 127 7.27 -20.93 -5.67
C LYS A 127 7.46 -19.43 -5.84
N ASP A 128 6.66 -18.80 -6.70
CA ASP A 128 6.88 -17.40 -7.04
C ASP A 128 6.00 -16.53 -6.15
N ARG A 129 6.59 -16.05 -5.05
CA ARG A 129 5.96 -15.06 -4.19
C ARG A 129 6.10 -13.68 -4.82
N PHE A 130 5.00 -12.94 -4.89
CA PHE A 130 5.00 -11.55 -5.34
C PHE A 130 4.77 -10.61 -4.16
N GLN A 131 5.50 -9.52 -4.12
CA GLN A 131 5.31 -8.49 -3.10
C GLN A 131 4.38 -7.41 -3.68
N PRO A 132 3.22 -7.15 -3.08
CA PRO A 132 2.38 -6.01 -3.47
C PRO A 132 3.18 -4.71 -3.43
N TYR A 133 3.03 -3.90 -4.47
CA TYR A 133 3.80 -2.67 -4.66
C TYR A 133 2.92 -1.44 -4.87
N VAL A 134 1.91 -1.54 -5.74
CA VAL A 134 0.93 -0.46 -5.91
C VAL A 134 -0.45 -1.00 -5.57
N LEU A 135 -1.16 -0.33 -4.68
CA LEU A 135 -2.53 -0.66 -4.28
C LEU A 135 -3.48 0.37 -4.86
N TYR A 136 -4.63 -0.11 -5.32
CA TYR A 136 -5.73 0.70 -5.84
C TYR A 136 -6.95 0.50 -4.96
N TYR A 137 -7.54 1.62 -4.56
CA TYR A 137 -8.69 1.69 -3.68
C TYR A 137 -9.75 2.60 -4.29
N THR A 138 -11.01 2.19 -4.27
CA THR A 138 -12.14 3.01 -4.73
C THR A 138 -12.96 3.47 -3.53
N LYS A 139 -13.28 4.77 -3.48
CA LYS A 139 -14.04 5.35 -2.38
C LYS A 139 -15.44 4.72 -2.31
N ILE A 140 -15.83 4.28 -1.12
CA ILE A 140 -17.17 3.76 -0.88
C ILE A 140 -18.12 4.95 -0.77
N ARG A 141 -19.03 5.09 -1.73
CA ARG A 141 -20.10 6.09 -1.65
C ARG A 141 -21.25 5.54 -0.83
N GLY A 142 -21.75 6.31 0.12
CA GLY A 142 -23.05 6.03 0.74
C GLY A 142 -24.13 6.03 -0.34
N LYS A 143 -25.11 5.11 -0.24
CA LYS A 143 -26.33 5.25 -1.03
C LYS A 143 -26.97 6.58 -0.63
N LYS A 144 -27.28 7.44 -1.61
CA LYS A 144 -28.15 8.59 -1.41
C LYS A 144 -29.56 8.12 -1.06
#